data_AF-A0A8D2LGI4-F1
#
_entry.id   AF-A0A8D2LGI4-F1
#
_cell.length_a   1.000
_cell.length_b   1.000
_cell.length_c   1.000
_cell.angle_alpha   90.00
_cell.angle_beta   90.00
_cell.angle_gamma   90.00
#
_symmetry.space_group_name_H-M   'P 1'
#
loop_
_entity.id
_entity.type
_entity.pdbx_description
1 polymer ?
#
loop_
_entity_poly.entity_id
_entity_poly.type
_entity_poly.pdbx_seq_one_letter_code
_entity_poly.pdbx_strand_id
1 'polypeptide(L)'
;MDHETVQQPKRYLFGGAFSACLPPGSLDISEMRQVPDNQEVFVHPSTDQSIIIELLEFQANVPDEDAARYHLEDMAGASATTEILSQEVLVPHLLALEGCSSAWLLTARQLVAKFNEEAKNEVTLHLALLRLPQNGTDLLLTFNDPTWIQ
;
A
#
# COMPACT_ATOMS: atom_id res chain seq x y z
N MET A 1 2.98 18.82 -29.69
CA MET A 1 3.37 18.90 -28.28
C MET A 1 3.46 17.48 -27.82
N ASP A 2 4.66 16.94 -27.93
CA ASP A 2 4.99 15.57 -27.58
C ASP A 2 4.77 15.39 -26.08
N HIS A 3 3.82 14.52 -25.71
CA HIS A 3 3.72 14.03 -24.35
C HIS A 3 4.94 13.15 -24.13
N GLU A 4 6.03 13.77 -23.70
CA GLU A 4 7.23 13.09 -23.23
C GLU A 4 6.76 12.14 -22.12
N THR A 5 6.67 10.86 -22.47
CA THR A 5 6.27 9.82 -21.54
C THR A 5 7.45 9.70 -20.60
N VAL A 6 7.40 10.42 -19.48
CA VAL A 6 8.43 10.32 -18.44
C VAL A 6 8.47 8.84 -18.04
N GLN A 7 9.45 8.11 -18.58
CA GLN A 7 9.73 6.74 -18.16
C GLN A 7 10.22 6.86 -16.72
N GLN A 8 9.28 6.71 -15.78
CA GLN A 8 9.61 6.69 -14.37
C GLN A 8 10.65 5.57 -14.17
N PRO A 9 11.79 5.86 -13.54
CA PRO A 9 12.81 4.86 -13.32
C PRO A 9 12.20 3.73 -12.48
N LYS A 10 12.27 2.49 -12.97
CA LYS A 10 11.86 1.33 -12.19
C LYS A 10 12.73 1.28 -10.93
N ARG A 11 12.10 1.30 -9.77
CA ARG A 11 12.76 1.13 -8.48
C ARG A 11 12.81 -0.36 -8.17
N TYR A 12 14.01 -0.86 -7.89
CA TYR A 12 14.19 -2.19 -7.36
C TYR A 12 13.83 -2.19 -5.86
N LEU A 13 13.05 -3.18 -5.45
CA LEU A 13 12.59 -3.38 -4.07
C LEU A 13 13.13 -4.71 -3.56
N PHE A 14 13.37 -4.82 -2.25
CA PHE A 14 13.81 -6.06 -1.60
C PHE A 14 15.09 -6.64 -2.24
N GLY A 15 16.13 -5.81 -2.39
CA GLY A 15 17.40 -6.22 -2.99
C GLY A 15 17.32 -6.58 -4.48
N GLY A 16 16.24 -6.18 -5.17
CA GLY A 16 16.04 -6.44 -6.61
C GLY A 16 15.15 -7.64 -6.93
N ALA A 17 14.53 -8.27 -5.93
CA ALA A 17 13.55 -9.32 -6.15
C ALA A 17 12.27 -8.78 -6.84
N PHE A 18 11.89 -7.55 -6.54
CA PHE A 18 10.74 -6.88 -7.13
C PHE A 18 11.14 -5.57 -7.81
N SER A 19 10.32 -5.10 -8.75
CA SER A 19 10.48 -3.79 -9.37
C SER A 19 9.15 -3.08 -9.47
N ALA A 20 9.10 -1.81 -9.07
CA ALA A 20 7.90 -0.98 -9.13
C ALA A 20 8.18 0.36 -9.81
N CYS A 21 7.15 0.94 -10.43
CA CYS A 21 7.18 2.32 -10.89
C CYS A 21 6.53 3.19 -9.81
N LEU A 22 7.33 4.04 -9.17
CA LEU A 22 6.85 4.96 -8.14
C LEU A 22 6.59 6.35 -8.76
N PRO A 23 5.62 7.10 -8.22
CA PRO A 23 5.36 8.46 -8.68
C PRO A 23 6.61 9.35 -8.52
N PRO A 24 6.76 10.36 -9.39
CA PRO A 24 7.91 11.26 -9.33
C PRO A 24 7.92 12.01 -7.99
N GLY A 25 9.10 12.15 -7.38
CA GLY A 25 9.25 12.84 -6.10
C GLY A 25 9.04 11.97 -4.87
N SER A 26 8.72 10.68 -5.02
CA SER A 26 8.75 9.71 -3.91
C SER A 26 10.16 9.58 -3.33
N LEU A 27 10.32 9.94 -2.05
CA LEU A 27 11.54 9.80 -1.29
C LEU A 27 11.51 8.51 -0.47
N ASP A 28 12.56 7.74 -0.58
CA ASP A 28 12.80 6.56 0.25
C ASP A 28 13.23 7.00 1.66
N ILE A 29 12.48 6.58 2.67
CA ILE A 29 12.77 6.97 4.06
C ILE A 29 13.54 5.89 4.83
N SER A 30 13.94 4.80 4.19
CA SER A 30 14.82 3.78 4.79
C SER A 30 16.17 4.35 5.27
N GLU A 31 16.65 5.44 4.64
CA GLU A 31 17.84 6.16 5.09
C GLU A 31 17.56 7.09 6.28
N MET A 32 16.32 7.53 6.46
CA MET A 32 15.93 8.46 7.53
C MET A 32 15.48 7.75 8.80
N ARG A 33 14.87 6.56 8.66
CA ARG A 33 14.39 5.74 9.77
C ARG A 33 14.68 4.27 9.50
N GLN A 34 14.85 3.50 10.57
CA GLN A 34 14.93 2.05 10.44
C GLN A 34 13.57 1.51 9.95
N VAL A 35 13.56 0.96 8.73
CA VAL A 35 12.43 0.22 8.16
C VAL A 35 12.77 -1.27 8.22
N PRO A 36 11.83 -2.14 8.61
CA PRO A 36 12.03 -3.59 8.56
C PRO A 36 12.45 -4.09 7.17
N ASP A 37 13.26 -5.15 7.11
CA ASP A 37 13.74 -5.69 5.81
C ASP A 37 12.60 -6.19 4.90
N ASN A 38 11.45 -6.52 5.48
CA ASN A 38 10.25 -6.93 4.77
C ASN A 38 9.33 -5.75 4.40
N GLN A 39 9.77 -4.51 4.63
CA GLN A 39 9.01 -3.30 4.31
C GLN A 39 9.86 -2.27 3.55
N GLU A 40 9.25 -1.56 2.62
CA GLU A 40 9.82 -0.46 1.86
C GLU A 40 8.87 0.72 1.99
N VAL A 41 9.37 1.89 2.41
CA VAL A 41 8.52 3.06 2.65
C VAL A 41 9.01 4.26 1.86
N PHE A 42 8.09 4.82 1.09
CA PHE A 42 8.28 6.01 0.28
C PHE A 42 7.31 7.10 0.73
N VAL A 43 7.77 8.33 0.81
CA VAL A 43 6.93 9.48 1.16
C VAL A 43 7.07 10.56 0.10
N HIS A 44 6.00 11.28 -0.18
CA HIS A 44 6.02 12.43 -1.05
C HIS A 44 6.01 13.71 -0.21
N PRO A 45 7.12 14.45 -0.14
CA PRO A 45 7.28 15.56 0.81
C PRO A 45 6.39 16.77 0.50
N SER A 46 5.77 16.84 -0.68
CA SER A 46 4.91 17.97 -1.07
C SER A 46 3.42 17.72 -0.90
N THR A 47 2.99 16.46 -0.79
CA THR A 47 1.56 16.08 -0.71
C THR A 47 1.25 15.30 0.56
N ASP A 48 2.23 15.06 1.43
CA ASP A 48 2.15 14.17 2.60
C ASP A 48 1.66 12.75 2.28
N GLN A 49 1.66 12.37 1.00
CA GLN A 49 1.32 11.02 0.55
C GLN A 49 2.43 10.07 0.94
N SER A 50 2.08 8.82 1.23
CA SER A 50 3.08 7.76 1.47
C SER A 50 2.68 6.45 0.81
N ILE A 51 3.67 5.75 0.29
CA ILE A 51 3.56 4.42 -0.29
C ILE A 51 4.37 3.49 0.60
N ILE A 52 3.70 2.49 1.14
CA ILE A 52 4.31 1.43 1.94
C ILE A 52 4.13 0.15 1.17
N ILE A 53 5.21 -0.60 0.98
CA ILE A 53 5.19 -1.90 0.33
C ILE A 53 5.75 -2.90 1.32
N GLU A 54 4.97 -3.91 1.68
CA GLU A 54 5.31 -4.87 2.72
C GLU A 54 5.10 -6.30 2.25
N LEU A 55 6.04 -7.17 2.63
CA LEU A 55 5.94 -8.63 2.46
C LEU A 55 5.40 -9.22 3.75
N LEU A 56 4.22 -9.83 3.67
CA LEU A 56 3.52 -10.50 4.75
C LEU A 56 3.49 -12.00 4.52
N GLU A 57 3.26 -12.76 5.60
CA GLU A 57 3.09 -14.21 5.50
C GLU A 57 1.74 -14.55 4.87
N PHE A 58 1.74 -15.50 3.92
CA PHE A 58 0.51 -15.93 3.25
C PHE A 58 -0.47 -16.59 4.23
N GLN A 59 -1.63 -15.97 4.41
CA GLN A 59 -2.68 -16.49 5.29
C GLN A 59 -3.59 -17.48 4.57
N ALA A 60 -3.18 -18.76 4.51
CA ALA A 60 -3.94 -19.83 3.84
C ALA A 60 -5.37 -20.03 4.39
N ASN A 61 -5.61 -19.63 5.63
CA ASN A 61 -6.91 -19.76 6.30
C ASN A 61 -7.87 -18.59 5.98
N VAL A 62 -7.39 -17.53 5.33
CA VAL A 62 -8.19 -16.37 4.97
C VAL A 62 -8.56 -16.46 3.49
N PRO A 63 -9.86 -16.45 3.14
CA PRO A 63 -10.32 -16.41 1.76
C PRO A 63 -9.73 -15.21 1.02
N ASP A 64 -9.47 -15.34 -0.29
CA ASP A 64 -8.87 -14.25 -1.08
C ASP A 64 -9.68 -12.95 -0.98
N GLU A 65 -11.01 -13.04 -0.97
CA GLU A 65 -11.92 -11.90 -0.83
C GLU A 65 -11.86 -11.22 0.54
N ASP A 66 -11.60 -11.97 1.60
CA ASP A 66 -11.49 -11.43 2.95
C ASP A 66 -10.06 -10.98 3.28
N ALA A 67 -9.06 -11.42 2.52
CA ALA A 67 -7.66 -11.16 2.81
C ALA A 67 -7.32 -9.67 2.81
N ALA A 68 -7.82 -8.91 1.83
CA ALA A 68 -7.60 -7.45 1.78
C ALA A 68 -8.20 -6.75 3.00
N ARG A 69 -9.39 -7.17 3.43
CA ARG A 69 -10.06 -6.63 4.62
C ARG A 69 -9.34 -7.03 5.90
N TYR A 70 -8.92 -8.28 6.00
CA TYR A 70 -8.18 -8.82 7.13
C TYR A 70 -6.90 -8.00 7.38
N HIS A 71 -6.11 -7.75 6.33
CA HIS A 71 -4.90 -6.92 6.44
C HIS A 71 -5.21 -5.46 6.75
N LEU A 72 -6.31 -4.91 6.23
CA LEU A 72 -6.76 -3.56 6.60
C LEU A 72 -7.09 -3.47 8.10
N GLU A 73 -7.83 -4.44 8.63
CA GLU A 73 -8.24 -4.48 10.04
C GLU A 73 -7.02 -4.64 10.97
N ASP A 74 -6.00 -5.40 10.55
CA ASP A 74 -4.73 -5.52 11.26
C ASP A 74 -3.93 -4.21 11.25
N MET A 75 -3.93 -3.48 10.12
CA MET A 75 -3.27 -2.18 9.98
C MET A 75 -4.01 -1.05 10.73
N ALA A 76 -5.35 -1.09 10.74
CA ALA A 76 -6.21 -0.12 11.39
C ALA A 76 -6.15 -0.31 12.91
N GLY A 77 -5.14 0.26 13.55
CA GLY A 77 -4.98 0.21 15.01
C GLY A 77 -6.25 0.64 15.76
N ALA A 78 -6.41 0.18 17.00
CA ALA A 78 -7.63 0.28 17.82
C ALA A 78 -8.24 1.69 18.03
N SER A 79 -7.57 2.77 17.59
CA SER A 79 -8.03 4.16 17.70
C SER A 79 -8.43 4.79 16.37
N ALA A 80 -8.34 4.05 15.26
CA ALA A 80 -8.76 4.51 13.95
C ALA A 80 -10.16 3.98 13.61
N THR A 81 -11.02 4.86 13.07
CA THR A 81 -12.27 4.41 12.44
C THR A 81 -12.02 4.28 10.95
N THR A 82 -12.17 3.07 10.43
CA THR A 82 -11.93 2.76 9.03
C THR A 82 -13.23 2.38 8.35
N GLU A 83 -13.56 3.10 7.28
CA GLU A 83 -14.73 2.88 6.43
C GLU A 83 -14.26 2.38 5.07
N ILE A 84 -14.68 1.19 4.66
CA ILE A 84 -14.34 0.67 3.33
C ILE A 84 -15.23 1.35 2.29
N LEU A 85 -14.61 2.02 1.33
CA LEU A 85 -15.29 2.73 0.25
C LEU A 85 -15.54 1.81 -0.95
N SER A 86 -14.56 0.99 -1.30
CA SER A 86 -14.66 0.03 -2.42
C SER A 86 -13.69 -1.13 -2.23
N GLN A 87 -14.04 -2.28 -2.82
CA GLN A 87 -13.18 -3.45 -2.93
C GLN A 87 -13.39 -4.09 -4.30
N GLU A 88 -12.30 -4.26 -5.04
CA GLU A 88 -12.30 -4.74 -6.42
C GLU A 88 -11.18 -5.76 -6.63
N VAL A 89 -11.41 -6.74 -7.51
CA VAL A 89 -10.35 -7.67 -7.91
C VAL A 89 -9.47 -7.00 -8.95
N LEU A 90 -8.17 -6.97 -8.70
CA LEU A 90 -7.19 -6.51 -9.68
C LEU A 90 -7.01 -7.57 -10.76
N VAL A 91 -7.16 -7.13 -12.01
CA VAL A 91 -6.98 -8.02 -13.16
C VAL A 91 -5.51 -8.42 -13.23
N PRO A 92 -5.17 -9.73 -13.24
CA PRO A 92 -3.78 -10.20 -13.24
C PRO A 92 -2.93 -9.66 -14.38
N HIS A 93 -3.53 -9.30 -15.52
CA HIS A 93 -2.81 -8.71 -16.66
C HIS A 93 -2.28 -7.30 -16.40
N LEU A 94 -2.84 -6.58 -15.43
CA LEU A 94 -2.30 -5.30 -14.95
C LEU A 94 -1.09 -5.50 -14.04
N LEU A 95 -0.91 -6.71 -13.52
CA LEU A 95 0.19 -7.08 -12.67
C LEU A 95 1.26 -7.72 -13.54
N ALA A 96 2.38 -7.02 -13.71
CA ALA A 96 3.57 -7.61 -14.32
C ALA A 96 4.27 -8.59 -13.36
N LEU A 97 3.50 -9.43 -12.66
CA LEU A 97 3.90 -10.37 -11.62
C LEU A 97 3.44 -11.77 -12.03
N GLU A 98 4.39 -12.60 -12.46
CA GLU A 98 4.14 -14.02 -12.70
C GLU A 98 3.94 -14.74 -11.36
N GLY A 99 2.97 -15.66 -11.30
CA GLY A 99 2.70 -16.47 -10.09
C GLY A 99 1.74 -15.83 -9.07
N CYS A 100 1.19 -14.64 -9.35
CA CYS A 100 0.13 -14.04 -8.54
C CYS A 100 -1.18 -14.82 -8.73
N SER A 101 -1.70 -15.42 -7.65
CA SER A 101 -2.95 -16.21 -7.70
C SER A 101 -4.19 -15.32 -7.70
N SER A 102 -4.18 -14.29 -6.86
CA SER A 102 -5.27 -13.35 -6.70
C SER A 102 -4.71 -11.99 -6.31
N ALA A 103 -5.34 -10.93 -6.77
CA ALA A 103 -5.01 -9.60 -6.33
C ALA A 103 -6.27 -8.77 -6.10
N TRP A 104 -6.22 -7.94 -5.08
CA TRP A 104 -7.35 -7.18 -4.58
C TRP A 104 -6.93 -5.75 -4.35
N LEU A 105 -7.74 -4.81 -4.81
CA LEU A 105 -7.64 -3.41 -4.50
C LEU A 105 -8.78 -3.04 -3.57
N LEU A 106 -8.45 -2.60 -2.37
CA LEU A 106 -9.37 -2.10 -1.38
C LEU A 106 -9.09 -0.61 -1.18
N THR A 107 -10.12 0.22 -1.29
CA THR A 107 -10.04 1.63 -0.92
C THR A 107 -10.84 1.85 0.35
N ALA A 108 -10.20 2.39 1.37
CA ALA A 108 -10.81 2.73 2.64
C ALA A 108 -10.56 4.19 2.99
N ARG A 109 -11.43 4.75 3.81
CA ARG A 109 -11.28 6.05 4.45
C ARG A 109 -10.99 5.82 5.92
N GLN A 110 -9.88 6.35 6.41
CA GLN A 110 -9.50 6.26 7.80
C GLN A 110 -9.57 7.64 8.45
N LEU A 111 -10.32 7.70 9.55
CA LEU A 111 -10.37 8.86 10.44
C LEU A 111 -9.37 8.62 11.57
N VAL A 112 -8.26 9.35 11.53
CA VAL A 112 -7.21 9.25 12.54
C VAL A 112 -7.32 10.43 13.49
N ALA A 113 -7.69 10.14 14.74
CA ALA A 113 -7.54 11.09 15.84
C ALA A 113 -6.12 10.93 16.42
N LYS A 114 -5.22 11.87 16.15
CA LYS A 114 -3.97 11.95 16.90
C LYS A 114 -4.26 12.66 18.23
N PHE A 115 -3.92 12.01 19.35
CA PHE A 115 -3.75 12.63 20.67
C PHE A 115 -4.79 13.70 21.05
N ASN A 116 -5.96 13.29 21.53
CA ASN A 116 -6.87 14.15 22.30
C ASN A 116 -7.33 15.45 21.61
N GLU A 117 -7.17 15.56 20.29
CA GLU A 117 -7.69 16.66 19.47
C GLU A 117 -9.05 16.29 18.86
N GLU A 118 -9.96 17.26 18.78
CA GLU A 118 -11.25 17.13 18.06
C GLU A 118 -11.07 17.08 16.53
N ALA A 119 -9.88 17.40 16.02
CA ALA A 119 -9.54 17.34 14.60
C ALA A 119 -9.32 15.90 14.15
N LYS A 120 -10.25 15.40 13.33
CA LYS A 120 -10.13 14.10 12.67
C LYS A 120 -9.40 14.32 11.35
N ASN A 121 -8.15 13.85 11.26
CA ASN A 121 -7.47 13.81 9.98
C ASN A 121 -8.10 12.70 9.14
N GLU A 122 -8.54 13.09 7.95
CA GLU A 122 -9.10 12.17 6.98
C GLU A 122 -8.01 11.73 6.02
N VAL A 123 -7.80 10.42 5.97
CA VAL A 123 -6.83 9.79 5.07
C VAL A 123 -7.55 8.76 4.24
N THR A 124 -7.43 8.87 2.92
CA THR A 124 -7.85 7.81 2.01
C THR A 124 -6.70 6.81 1.90
N LEU A 125 -7.00 5.56 2.17
CA LEU A 125 -6.09 4.42 2.12
C LEU A 125 -6.44 3.59 0.90
N HIS A 126 -5.47 3.38 0.01
CA HIS A 126 -5.60 2.42 -1.07
C HIS A 126 -4.67 1.25 -0.78
N LEU A 127 -5.25 0.08 -0.58
CA LEU A 127 -4.57 -1.17 -0.26
C LEU A 127 -4.67 -2.08 -1.45
N ALA A 128 -3.53 -2.41 -2.06
CA ALA A 128 -3.44 -3.46 -3.06
C ALA A 128 -2.77 -4.68 -2.42
N LEU A 129 -3.53 -5.76 -2.28
CA LEU A 129 -3.04 -7.05 -1.81
C LEU A 129 -2.80 -7.97 -3.00
N LEU A 130 -1.60 -8.51 -3.13
CA LEU A 130 -1.23 -9.47 -4.15
C LEU A 130 -0.79 -10.77 -3.49
N ARG A 131 -1.53 -11.85 -3.73
CA ARG A 131 -1.27 -13.14 -3.10
C ARG A 131 -0.33 -13.99 -3.95
N LEU A 132 0.81 -14.37 -3.38
CA LEU A 132 1.87 -15.16 -4.02
C LEU A 132 2.02 -16.50 -3.27
N PRO A 133 1.05 -17.43 -3.38
CA PRO A 133 1.09 -18.70 -2.66
C PRO A 133 2.28 -19.58 -3.03
N GLN A 134 2.88 -19.36 -4.22
CA GLN A 134 4.10 -20.06 -4.65
C GLN A 134 5.30 -19.80 -3.73
N ASN A 135 5.32 -18.62 -3.11
CA ASN A 135 6.37 -18.18 -2.20
C ASN A 135 5.91 -18.17 -0.74
N GLY A 136 4.64 -18.50 -0.47
CA GLY A 136 4.04 -18.38 0.86
C GLY A 136 4.02 -16.94 1.36
N THR A 137 3.88 -15.97 0.45
CA THR A 137 3.95 -14.54 0.77
C THR A 137 2.73 -13.81 0.23
N ASP A 138 2.24 -12.84 0.99
CA ASP A 138 1.27 -11.85 0.55
C ASP A 138 2.00 -10.50 0.43
N LEU A 139 1.95 -9.87 -0.75
CA LEU A 139 2.53 -8.54 -0.97
C LEU A 139 1.43 -7.50 -0.76
N LEU A 140 1.58 -6.68 0.28
CA LEU A 140 0.66 -5.61 0.60
C LEU A 140 1.27 -4.27 0.19
N LEU A 141 0.57 -3.53 -0.66
CA LEU A 141 0.90 -2.17 -1.02
C LEU A 141 -0.15 -1.23 -0.43
N THR A 142 0.28 -0.30 0.40
CA THR A 142 -0.56 0.70 1.03
C THR A 142 -0.18 2.08 0.51
N PHE A 143 -1.13 2.78 -0.09
CA PHE A 143 -0.99 4.18 -0.47
C PHE A 143 -1.87 5.03 0.43
N ASN A 144 -1.24 5.87 1.24
CA ASN A 144 -1.89 6.85 2.10
C ASN A 144 -1.99 8.16 1.34
N ASP A 145 -3.22 8.61 1.11
CA ASP A 145 -3.57 9.88 0.49
C ASP A 145 -4.32 10.76 1.50
N PRO A 146 -3.63 11.70 2.18
CA PRO A 146 -4.29 12.61 3.11
C PRO A 146 -5.15 13.60 2.33
N THR A 147 -6.47 13.54 2.50
CA THR A 147 -7.43 14.38 1.77
C THR A 147 -7.80 15.65 2.53
N TRP A 148 -7.74 15.63 3.87
CA TRP A 148 -8.07 16.79 4.70
C TRP A 148 -7.29 16.79 6.02
N ILE A 149 -6.43 17.79 6.18
CA ILE A 149 -5.77 18.14 7.45
C ILE A 149 -6.49 19.39 7.94
N GLN A 150 -7.24 19.31 9.04
CA GLN A 150 -7.95 20.46 9.62
C GLN A 150 -7.30 20.93 10.91
#